data_AF-A0A956Y7Y4-F1
#
_entry.id   AF-A0A956Y7Y4-F1
#
_cell.length_a   1.000
_cell.length_b   1.000
_cell.length_c   1.000
_cell.angle_alpha   90.00
_cell.angle_beta   90.00
_cell.angle_gamma   90.00
#
_symmetry.space_group_name_H-M   'P 1'
#
loop_
_entity.id
_entity.type
_entity.pdbx_description
1 polymer ?
#
loop_
_entity_poly.entity_id
_entity_poly.type
_entity_poly.pdbx_seq_one_letter_code
_entity_poly.pdbx_strand_id
1 'polypeptide(L)'
;EDERDGNMVAAYYRLLQHPAADVRLKAARDWHDWENASLSVDPNYKPSADRLAPDFQVARARIVTHYFYHNAWLEEGILLKNAYKLAGIPGILIQGRLDLGAPMMTAWDLSRAWPDSELIIVYGAGHSSSDKGIPEAIIAATDRFASQ
;
A
#
# COMPACT_ATOMS: atom_id res chain seq x y z
N GLU A 1 11.31 22.32 -6.00
CA GLU A 1 10.93 22.42 -7.42
C GLU A 1 11.97 21.68 -8.28
N ASP A 2 13.27 21.94 -8.09
CA ASP A 2 14.36 21.35 -8.88
C ASP A 2 14.50 19.80 -8.84
N GLU A 3 13.89 19.11 -7.86
CA GLU A 3 13.90 17.65 -7.79
C GLU A 3 12.63 16.97 -8.35
N ARG A 4 11.66 17.75 -8.90
CA ARG A 4 10.40 17.20 -9.43
C ARG A 4 10.59 16.22 -10.58
N ASP A 5 11.65 16.38 -11.37
CA ASP A 5 11.98 15.50 -12.50
C ASP A 5 12.81 14.28 -12.09
N GLY A 6 12.99 14.05 -10.77
CA GLY A 6 13.82 13.00 -10.20
C GLY A 6 13.06 11.90 -9.43
N ASN A 7 13.80 11.15 -8.61
CA ASN A 7 13.22 10.12 -7.73
C ASN A 7 12.55 10.78 -6.51
N MET A 8 11.22 10.95 -6.58
CA MET A 8 10.42 11.57 -5.53
C MET A 8 10.55 10.86 -4.17
N VAL A 9 10.71 9.53 -4.15
CA VAL A 9 10.95 8.78 -2.92
C VAL A 9 12.27 9.21 -2.29
N ALA A 10 13.34 9.34 -3.08
CA ALA A 10 14.64 9.80 -2.59
C ALA A 10 14.60 11.25 -2.08
N ALA A 11 13.85 12.13 -2.75
CA ALA A 11 13.64 13.50 -2.33
C ALA A 11 12.97 13.56 -0.94
N TYR A 12 11.83 12.87 -0.79
CA TYR A 12 11.10 12.84 0.48
C TYR A 12 11.88 12.10 1.59
N TYR A 13 12.62 11.05 1.26
CA TYR A 13 13.51 10.38 2.22
C TYR A 13 14.55 11.34 2.82
N ARG A 14 15.14 12.24 2.00
CA ARG A 14 16.05 13.28 2.49
C ARG A 14 15.34 14.33 3.33
N LEU A 15 14.20 14.86 2.86
CA LEU A 15 13.43 15.88 3.59
C LEU A 15 12.97 15.39 4.96
N LEU A 16 12.56 14.12 5.06
CA LEU A 16 12.10 13.50 6.29
C LEU A 16 13.23 13.18 7.29
N GLN A 17 14.49 13.33 6.88
CA GLN A 17 15.68 13.24 7.74
C GLN A 17 16.31 14.60 8.05
N HIS A 18 15.74 15.68 7.52
CA HIS A 18 16.27 17.02 7.73
C HIS A 18 16.35 17.36 9.23
N PRO A 19 17.39 18.08 9.72
CA PRO A 19 17.55 18.39 11.15
C PRO A 19 16.41 19.27 11.71
N ALA A 20 15.86 20.16 10.89
CA ALA A 20 14.74 21.04 11.28
C ALA A 20 13.40 20.29 11.30
N ALA A 21 12.65 20.39 12.41
CA ALA A 21 11.42 19.63 12.65
C ALA A 21 10.24 20.09 11.79
N ASP A 22 10.16 21.37 11.49
CA ASP A 22 9.18 21.98 10.59
C ASP A 22 9.29 21.47 9.15
N VAL A 23 10.53 21.29 8.64
CA VAL A 23 10.79 20.69 7.33
C VAL A 23 10.29 19.25 7.29
N ARG A 24 10.60 18.45 8.31
CA ARG A 24 10.14 17.05 8.40
C ARG A 24 8.61 16.98 8.46
N LEU A 25 7.98 17.83 9.28
CA LEU A 25 6.53 17.84 9.42
C LEU A 25 5.84 18.26 8.12
N LYS A 26 6.35 19.26 7.42
CA LYS A 26 5.81 19.65 6.12
C LYS A 26 5.92 18.51 5.11
N ALA A 27 7.10 17.89 4.98
CA ALA A 27 7.29 16.75 4.08
C ALA A 27 6.39 15.56 4.44
N ALA A 28 6.19 15.31 5.73
CA ALA A 28 5.29 14.25 6.19
C ALA A 28 3.84 14.51 5.79
N ARG A 29 3.35 15.75 5.94
CA ARG A 29 2.01 16.17 5.52
C ARG A 29 1.82 16.02 4.02
N ASP A 30 2.73 16.58 3.23
CA ASP A 30 2.66 16.51 1.78
C ASP A 30 2.67 15.04 1.28
N TRP A 31 3.47 14.16 1.90
CA TRP A 31 3.47 12.72 1.61
C TRP A 31 2.12 12.06 1.92
N HIS A 32 1.53 12.36 3.07
CA HIS A 32 0.23 11.80 3.45
C HIS A 32 -0.89 12.33 2.55
N ASP A 33 -0.89 13.61 2.21
CA ASP A 33 -1.87 14.18 1.29
C ASP A 33 -1.81 13.49 -0.09
N TRP A 34 -0.60 13.25 -0.61
CA TRP A 34 -0.41 12.49 -1.84
C TRP A 34 -0.93 11.05 -1.75
N GLU A 35 -0.56 10.28 -0.70
CA GLU A 35 -1.06 8.91 -0.56
C GLU A 35 -2.58 8.89 -0.43
N ASN A 36 -3.15 9.73 0.44
CA ASN A 36 -4.57 9.78 0.73
C ASN A 36 -5.42 10.09 -0.51
N ALA A 37 -4.90 10.89 -1.44
CA ALA A 37 -5.57 11.20 -2.71
C ALA A 37 -5.81 9.97 -3.61
N SER A 38 -5.08 8.87 -3.36
CA SER A 38 -5.16 7.63 -4.15
C SER A 38 -5.73 6.42 -3.39
N LEU A 39 -6.05 6.57 -2.10
CA LEU A 39 -6.43 5.45 -1.24
C LEU A 39 -7.83 4.89 -1.53
N SER A 40 -8.79 5.75 -1.86
CA SER A 40 -10.19 5.35 -1.99
C SER A 40 -10.83 6.03 -3.18
N VAL A 41 -11.81 5.34 -3.77
CA VAL A 41 -12.68 5.90 -4.81
C VAL A 41 -13.90 6.61 -4.23
N ASP A 42 -14.12 6.55 -2.91
CA ASP A 42 -15.15 7.34 -2.24
C ASP A 42 -14.72 8.82 -2.17
N PRO A 43 -15.44 9.75 -2.82
CA PRO A 43 -15.12 11.18 -2.77
C PRO A 43 -15.22 11.77 -1.36
N ASN A 44 -15.87 11.08 -0.43
CA ASN A 44 -16.00 11.50 0.96
C ASN A 44 -14.96 10.83 1.88
N TYR A 45 -14.04 10.04 1.33
CA TYR A 45 -12.99 9.42 2.12
C TYR A 45 -12.21 10.48 2.91
N LYS A 46 -12.08 10.23 4.22
CA LYS A 46 -11.27 11.06 5.11
C LYS A 46 -10.39 10.15 5.96
N PRO A 47 -9.09 10.46 6.08
CA PRO A 47 -8.24 9.81 7.07
C PRO A 47 -8.81 10.01 8.46
N SER A 48 -8.65 9.00 9.32
CA SER A 48 -9.01 9.09 10.72
C SER A 48 -8.15 10.12 11.47
N ALA A 49 -8.66 10.69 12.56
CA ALA A 49 -8.00 11.79 13.27
C ALA A 49 -6.59 11.42 13.80
N ASP A 50 -6.40 10.17 14.21
CA ASP A 50 -5.10 9.61 14.61
C ASP A 50 -4.09 9.62 13.46
N ARG A 51 -4.52 9.37 12.22
CA ARG A 51 -3.68 9.45 11.02
C ARG A 51 -3.31 10.89 10.64
N LEU A 52 -4.00 11.88 11.20
CA LEU A 52 -3.71 13.30 11.03
C LEU A 52 -2.81 13.87 12.14
N ALA A 53 -2.48 13.08 13.17
CA ALA A 53 -1.60 13.52 14.24
C ALA A 53 -0.17 13.78 13.70
N PRO A 54 0.46 14.93 14.02
CA PRO A 54 1.78 15.29 13.50
C PRO A 54 2.86 14.22 13.72
N ASP A 55 2.93 13.66 14.93
CA ASP A 55 3.94 12.66 15.28
C ASP A 55 3.72 11.34 14.52
N PHE A 56 2.45 10.95 14.33
CA PHE A 56 2.09 9.79 13.52
C PHE A 56 2.52 9.99 12.06
N GLN A 57 2.21 11.15 11.47
CA GLN A 57 2.55 11.42 10.08
C GLN A 57 4.08 11.41 9.86
N VAL A 58 4.83 12.07 10.75
CA VAL A 58 6.30 12.08 10.65
C VAL A 58 6.87 10.66 10.81
N ALA A 59 6.40 9.90 11.79
CA ALA A 59 6.87 8.53 12.01
C ALA A 59 6.55 7.63 10.81
N ARG A 60 5.30 7.64 10.34
CA ARG A 60 4.85 6.81 9.22
C ARG A 60 5.57 7.16 7.93
N ALA A 61 5.63 8.44 7.55
CA ALA A 61 6.30 8.87 6.32
C ALA A 61 7.79 8.48 6.34
N ARG A 62 8.47 8.62 7.48
CA ARG A 62 9.87 8.19 7.62
C ARG A 62 10.05 6.70 7.40
N ILE A 63 9.20 5.87 7.98
CA ILE A 63 9.26 4.41 7.82
C ILE A 63 8.99 4.02 6.36
N VAL A 64 7.91 4.53 5.77
CA VAL A 64 7.51 4.21 4.39
C VAL A 64 8.62 4.62 3.41
N THR A 65 9.06 5.87 3.45
CA THR A 65 10.09 6.37 2.52
C THR A 65 11.44 5.69 2.72
N HIS A 66 11.78 5.25 3.94
CA HIS A 66 12.99 4.48 4.18
C HIS A 66 12.95 3.12 3.47
N TYR A 67 11.85 2.37 3.58
CA TYR A 67 11.69 1.10 2.87
C TYR A 67 11.69 1.30 1.36
N PHE A 68 10.96 2.30 0.86
CA PHE A 68 10.89 2.56 -0.58
C PHE A 68 12.25 3.01 -1.14
N TYR A 69 12.99 3.85 -0.42
CA TYR A 69 14.31 4.32 -0.85
C TYR A 69 15.32 3.18 -1.00
N HIS A 70 15.23 2.16 -0.15
CA HIS A 70 16.11 1.00 -0.18
C HIS A 70 15.56 -0.19 -0.98
N ASN A 71 14.43 -0.05 -1.69
CA ASN A 71 13.73 -1.16 -2.34
C ASN A 71 13.50 -2.34 -1.37
N ALA A 72 13.21 -2.03 -0.11
CA ALA A 72 13.10 -2.99 0.98
C ALA A 72 14.30 -3.96 1.14
N TRP A 73 15.49 -3.60 0.62
CA TRP A 73 16.68 -4.47 0.53
C TRP A 73 16.42 -5.79 -0.21
N LEU A 74 15.42 -5.80 -1.09
CA LEU A 74 15.05 -6.96 -1.88
C LEU A 74 15.60 -6.82 -3.30
N GLU A 75 15.96 -7.96 -3.89
CA GLU A 75 16.18 -8.03 -5.34
C GLU A 75 14.84 -7.83 -6.05
N GLU A 76 14.87 -7.13 -7.20
CA GLU A 76 13.70 -6.91 -8.04
C GLU A 76 12.98 -8.23 -8.39
N GLY A 77 11.65 -8.24 -8.18
CA GLY A 77 10.79 -9.40 -8.43
C GLY A 77 11.04 -10.62 -7.54
N ILE A 78 11.87 -10.56 -6.50
CA ILE A 78 12.23 -11.74 -5.69
C ILE A 78 11.00 -12.44 -5.07
N LEU A 79 9.98 -11.67 -4.68
CA LEU A 79 8.75 -12.23 -4.10
C LEU A 79 7.97 -13.06 -5.13
N LEU A 80 7.77 -12.53 -6.35
CA LEU A 80 7.09 -13.26 -7.42
C LEU A 80 7.89 -14.49 -7.87
N LYS A 81 9.22 -14.34 -8.03
CA LYS A 81 10.12 -15.45 -8.37
C LYS A 81 10.05 -16.60 -7.35
N ASN A 82 9.76 -16.29 -6.09
CA ASN A 82 9.71 -17.26 -4.99
C ASN A 82 8.29 -17.63 -4.55
N ALA A 83 7.24 -17.10 -5.19
CA ALA A 83 5.85 -17.34 -4.79
C ALA A 83 5.45 -18.83 -4.87
N TYR A 84 6.12 -19.62 -5.72
CA TYR A 84 5.95 -21.08 -5.78
C TYR A 84 6.22 -21.78 -4.45
N LYS A 85 6.99 -21.16 -3.53
CA LYS A 85 7.25 -21.69 -2.18
C LYS A 85 6.01 -21.69 -1.28
N LEU A 86 4.95 -20.98 -1.69
CA LEU A 86 3.65 -21.00 -1.02
C LEU A 86 2.78 -22.20 -1.45
N ALA A 87 3.30 -23.10 -2.29
CA ALA A 87 2.59 -24.32 -2.66
C ALA A 87 2.18 -25.13 -1.41
N GLY A 88 0.92 -25.55 -1.37
CA GLY A 88 0.27 -26.21 -0.23
C GLY A 88 -0.27 -25.25 0.83
N ILE A 89 -0.05 -23.93 0.71
CA ILE A 89 -0.64 -22.92 1.59
C ILE A 89 -1.78 -22.23 0.83
N PRO A 90 -3.05 -22.46 1.21
CA PRO A 90 -4.17 -21.79 0.54
C PRO A 90 -4.17 -20.29 0.84
N GLY A 91 -4.46 -19.48 -0.17
CA GLY A 91 -4.49 -18.01 -0.06
C GLY A 91 -5.64 -17.38 -0.81
N ILE A 92 -6.12 -16.23 -0.34
CA ILE A 92 -7.09 -15.41 -1.07
C ILE A 92 -6.51 -14.01 -1.19
N LEU A 93 -6.33 -13.56 -2.43
CA LEU A 93 -5.89 -12.21 -2.80
C LEU A 93 -7.13 -11.39 -3.11
N ILE A 94 -7.39 -10.32 -2.35
CA ILE A 94 -8.53 -9.43 -2.55
C ILE A 94 -8.00 -8.09 -3.05
N GLN A 95 -8.38 -7.71 -4.27
CA GLN A 95 -7.84 -6.53 -4.94
C GLN A 95 -8.96 -5.62 -5.46
N GLY A 96 -8.94 -4.34 -5.09
CA GLY A 96 -9.79 -3.33 -5.71
C GLY A 96 -9.37 -3.07 -7.16
N ARG A 97 -10.34 -3.06 -8.09
CA ARG A 97 -10.05 -2.89 -9.52
C ARG A 97 -9.47 -1.51 -9.85
N LEU A 98 -9.75 -0.50 -9.03
CA LEU A 98 -9.36 0.89 -9.19
C LEU A 98 -8.24 1.31 -8.22
N ASP A 99 -7.53 0.34 -7.62
CA ASP A 99 -6.40 0.61 -6.75
C ASP A 99 -5.24 1.25 -7.55
N LEU A 100 -5.01 2.54 -7.31
CA LEU A 100 -3.93 3.31 -7.92
C LEU A 100 -2.61 3.18 -7.15
N GLY A 101 -2.66 2.83 -5.86
CA GLY A 101 -1.48 2.70 -4.99
C GLY A 101 -0.77 1.36 -5.16
N ALA A 102 -1.53 0.30 -5.43
CA ALA A 102 -1.03 -1.02 -5.79
C ALA A 102 -1.77 -1.53 -7.04
N PRO A 103 -1.23 -1.27 -8.25
CA PRO A 103 -1.91 -1.64 -9.48
C PRO A 103 -2.26 -3.13 -9.55
N MET A 104 -3.45 -3.43 -10.08
CA MET A 104 -4.02 -4.79 -10.18
C MET A 104 -3.08 -5.82 -10.83
N MET A 105 -2.16 -5.39 -11.70
CA MET A 105 -1.15 -6.27 -12.31
C MET A 105 -0.33 -7.03 -11.25
N THR A 106 0.02 -6.40 -10.13
CA THR A 106 0.79 -7.06 -9.06
C THR A 106 0.02 -8.23 -8.44
N ALA A 107 -1.27 -8.04 -8.14
CA ALA A 107 -2.11 -9.11 -7.58
C ALA A 107 -2.35 -10.23 -8.60
N TRP A 108 -2.51 -9.88 -9.87
CA TRP A 108 -2.65 -10.84 -10.97
C TRP A 108 -1.38 -11.68 -11.18
N ASP A 109 -0.21 -11.04 -11.20
CA ASP A 109 1.05 -11.76 -11.37
C ASP A 109 1.34 -12.66 -10.17
N LEU A 110 1.02 -12.21 -8.95
CA LEU A 110 1.12 -13.04 -7.75
C LEU A 110 0.17 -14.24 -7.82
N SER A 111 -1.09 -14.06 -8.24
CA SER A 111 -2.04 -15.17 -8.31
C SER A 111 -1.64 -16.23 -9.33
N ARG A 112 -0.91 -15.85 -10.37
CA ARG A 112 -0.34 -16.79 -11.35
C ARG A 112 0.88 -17.53 -10.82
N ALA A 113 1.64 -16.92 -9.91
CA ALA A 113 2.86 -17.47 -9.36
C ALA A 113 2.65 -18.28 -8.06
N TRP A 114 1.53 -18.05 -7.35
CA TRP A 114 1.11 -18.79 -6.15
C TRP A 114 0.00 -19.80 -6.52
N PRO A 115 0.32 -21.11 -6.65
CA PRO A 115 -0.60 -22.11 -7.22
C PRO A 115 -1.91 -22.28 -6.45
N ASP A 116 -1.86 -22.21 -5.12
CA ASP A 116 -2.99 -22.43 -4.23
C ASP A 116 -3.70 -21.13 -3.82
N SER A 117 -3.52 -20.06 -4.61
CA SER A 117 -4.19 -18.78 -4.40
C SER A 117 -5.44 -18.60 -5.26
N GLU A 118 -6.40 -17.87 -4.71
CA GLU A 118 -7.56 -17.35 -5.43
C GLU A 118 -7.48 -15.82 -5.51
N LEU A 119 -7.73 -15.25 -6.68
CA LEU A 119 -7.82 -13.80 -6.85
C LEU A 119 -9.27 -13.33 -6.95
N ILE A 120 -9.70 -12.53 -5.98
CA ILE A 120 -10.99 -11.85 -5.96
C ILE A 120 -10.77 -10.39 -6.37
N ILE A 121 -11.38 -10.00 -7.47
CA ILE A 121 -11.36 -8.61 -7.95
C ILE A 121 -12.66 -7.91 -7.52
N VAL A 122 -12.53 -6.85 -6.72
CA VAL A 122 -13.67 -6.05 -6.27
C VAL A 122 -13.85 -4.86 -7.21
N TYR A 123 -14.92 -4.90 -8.00
CA TYR A 123 -15.27 -3.83 -8.94
C TYR A 123 -15.77 -2.59 -8.20
N GLY A 124 -15.29 -1.42 -8.62
CA GLY A 124 -15.67 -0.15 -7.99
C GLY A 124 -15.01 0.10 -6.62
N ALA A 125 -13.97 -0.66 -6.26
CA ALA A 125 -13.14 -0.42 -5.09
C ALA A 125 -11.71 -0.02 -5.49
N GLY A 126 -11.08 0.83 -4.67
CA GLY A 126 -9.69 1.25 -4.73
C GLY A 126 -8.81 0.47 -3.74
N HIS A 127 -7.86 1.16 -3.10
CA HIS A 127 -6.86 0.55 -2.22
C HIS A 127 -7.38 0.27 -0.79
N SER A 128 -8.32 1.10 -0.33
CA SER A 128 -8.77 1.11 1.05
C SER A 128 -9.52 -0.18 1.39
N SER A 129 -9.17 -0.78 2.53
CA SER A 129 -9.89 -1.93 3.08
C SER A 129 -11.35 -1.63 3.43
N SER A 130 -11.72 -0.35 3.51
CA SER A 130 -13.07 0.12 3.79
C SER A 130 -13.86 0.46 2.53
N ASP A 131 -13.26 0.33 1.34
CA ASP A 131 -13.99 0.56 0.09
C ASP A 131 -15.09 -0.49 -0.07
N LYS A 132 -16.25 -0.07 -0.57
CA LYS A 132 -17.43 -0.92 -0.70
C LYS A 132 -17.10 -2.24 -1.43
N GLY A 133 -17.44 -3.37 -0.81
CA GLY A 133 -17.18 -4.71 -1.34
C GLY A 133 -15.88 -5.34 -0.83
N ILE A 134 -14.89 -4.55 -0.40
CA ILE A 134 -13.63 -5.08 0.17
C ILE A 134 -13.89 -5.70 1.56
N PRO A 135 -14.58 -5.04 2.53
CA PRO A 135 -14.87 -5.66 3.82
C PRO A 135 -15.64 -6.98 3.69
N GLU A 136 -16.65 -7.03 2.81
CA GLU A 136 -17.46 -8.22 2.60
C GLU A 136 -16.63 -9.38 2.04
N ALA A 137 -15.72 -9.10 1.10
CA ALA A 137 -14.80 -10.10 0.57
C ALA A 137 -13.81 -10.60 1.64
N ILE A 138 -13.30 -9.70 2.49
CA ILE A 138 -12.39 -10.05 3.59
C ILE A 138 -13.10 -10.96 4.60
N ILE A 139 -14.31 -10.58 5.04
CA ILE A 139 -15.10 -11.37 6.00
C ILE A 139 -15.41 -12.76 5.44
N ALA A 140 -15.87 -12.84 4.19
CA ALA A 140 -16.16 -14.12 3.54
C ALA A 140 -14.91 -15.00 3.42
N ALA A 141 -13.75 -14.40 3.12
CA ALA A 141 -12.46 -15.10 3.08
C ALA A 141 -12.08 -15.65 4.46
N THR A 142 -12.20 -14.86 5.52
CA THR A 142 -11.86 -15.29 6.88
C THR A 142 -12.82 -16.36 7.41
N ASP A 143 -14.13 -16.23 7.15
CA ASP A 143 -15.13 -17.22 7.55
C ASP A 143 -14.90 -18.56 6.84
N ARG A 144 -14.48 -18.53 5.57
CA ARG A 144 -14.10 -19.73 4.82
C ARG A 144 -12.93 -20.45 5.46
N PHE A 145 -11.88 -19.73 5.86
CA PHE A 145 -10.73 -20.34 6.53
C PHE A 145 -11.05 -20.85 7.95
N ALA A 146 -11.97 -20.20 8.66
CA ALA A 146 -12.39 -20.63 9.99
C ALA A 146 -13.25 -21.91 10.00
N SER A 147 -13.83 -22.26 8.85
CA SER A 147 -14.71 -23.44 8.69
C SER A 147 -14.01 -24.65 8.04
N GLN A 148 -12.70 -24.55 7.77
CA GLN A 148 -11.87 -25.63 7.22
C GLN A 148 -11.18 -26.46 8.31
#